data_AF-A0A1B2LZ80-F1
#
_entry.id   AF-A0A1B2LZ80-F1
#
_cell.length_a   1.000
_cell.length_b   1.000
_cell.length_c   1.000
_cell.angle_alpha   90.00
_cell.angle_beta   90.00
_cell.angle_gamma   90.00
#
_symmetry.space_group_name_H-M   'P 1'
#
loop_
_entity.id
_entity.type
_entity.pdbx_description
1 polymer ?
#
loop_
_entity_poly.entity_id
_entity_poly.type
_entity_poly.pdbx_seq_one_letter_code
_entity_poly.pdbx_strand_id
1 'polypeptide(L)'
;MTITSQKSFEKRLDIIIYAVHATKPFMRKDIALHVINASLHTASNCLTDLVELGYLKRVSIYHYEATEMARALFSTSKTIDGPKYQTGTPKVILEASR
;
A
#
# COMPACT_ATOMS: atom_id res chain seq x y z
N MET A 1 -13.76 -5.61 22.52
CA MET A 1 -13.43 -6.33 21.27
C MET A 1 -11.95 -6.13 20.99
N THR A 2 -11.12 -7.12 21.29
CA THR A 2 -9.71 -7.11 20.92
C THR A 2 -9.61 -7.24 19.40
N ILE A 3 -9.32 -6.13 18.73
CA ILE A 3 -8.85 -6.18 17.35
C ILE A 3 -7.49 -6.86 17.42
N THR A 4 -7.40 -8.12 17.04
CA THR A 4 -6.10 -8.79 16.94
C THR A 4 -5.30 -8.09 15.84
N SER A 5 -4.05 -7.75 16.12
CA SER A 5 -3.14 -7.06 15.18
C SER A 5 -3.09 -7.77 13.83
N GLN A 6 -3.20 -9.10 13.83
CA GLN A 6 -3.32 -9.95 12.66
C GLN A 6 -4.48 -9.54 11.73
N LYS A 7 -5.72 -9.45 12.23
CA LYS A 7 -6.90 -9.10 11.40
C LYS A 7 -6.79 -7.69 10.81
N SER A 8 -6.13 -6.79 11.54
CA SER A 8 -5.84 -5.43 11.05
C SER A 8 -4.83 -5.42 9.92
N PHE A 9 -3.81 -6.27 10.00
CA PHE A 9 -2.82 -6.43 8.95
C PHE A 9 -3.44 -7.07 7.69
N GLU A 10 -4.16 -8.19 7.85
CA GLU A 10 -4.83 -8.92 6.76
C GLU A 10 -5.70 -7.98 5.92
N LYS A 11 -6.54 -7.16 6.57
CA LYS A 11 -7.38 -6.17 5.87
C LYS A 11 -6.59 -5.21 4.99
N ARG A 12 -5.44 -4.72 5.46
CA ARG A 12 -4.61 -3.79 4.69
C ARG A 12 -3.94 -4.50 3.52
N LEU A 13 -3.48 -5.74 3.74
CA LEU A 13 -2.91 -6.56 2.68
C LEU A 13 -3.96 -6.87 1.59
N ASP A 14 -5.18 -7.27 1.97
CA ASP A 14 -6.28 -7.54 1.05
C ASP A 14 -6.61 -6.31 0.19
N ILE A 15 -6.61 -5.12 0.80
CA ILE A 15 -6.82 -3.86 0.08
C ILE A 15 -5.70 -3.60 -0.93
N ILE A 16 -4.43 -3.82 -0.55
CA ILE A 16 -3.31 -3.62 -1.48
C ILE A 16 -3.41 -4.59 -2.66
N ILE A 17 -3.66 -5.88 -2.41
CA ILE A 17 -3.81 -6.91 -3.44
C ILE A 17 -4.94 -6.52 -4.40
N TYR A 18 -6.09 -6.14 -3.87
CA TYR A 18 -7.20 -5.64 -4.69
C TYR A 18 -6.77 -4.42 -5.54
N ALA A 19 -6.12 -3.43 -4.92
CA ALA A 19 -5.76 -2.19 -5.56
C ALA A 19 -4.76 -2.34 -6.71
N VAL A 20 -3.80 -3.27 -6.60
CA VAL A 20 -2.80 -3.50 -7.66
C VAL A 20 -3.41 -4.17 -8.90
N HIS A 21 -4.48 -4.94 -8.73
CA HIS A 21 -5.21 -5.58 -9.83
C HIS A 21 -6.40 -4.77 -10.35
N ALA A 22 -6.81 -3.72 -9.63
CA ALA A 22 -7.90 -2.84 -10.06
C ALA A 22 -7.52 -2.10 -11.36
N THR A 23 -8.37 -2.24 -12.39
CA THR A 23 -8.18 -1.58 -13.70
C THR A 23 -8.69 -0.14 -13.73
N LYS A 24 -9.44 0.28 -12.70
CA LYS A 24 -10.01 1.62 -12.55
C LYS A 24 -9.88 2.05 -11.08
N PRO A 25 -9.86 3.37 -10.81
CA PRO A 25 -9.93 3.88 -9.45
C PRO A 25 -11.19 3.37 -8.72
N PHE A 26 -11.04 3.07 -7.44
CA PHE A 26 -12.10 2.48 -6.61
C PHE A 26 -12.50 3.40 -5.47
N MET A 27 -13.71 3.22 -4.97
CA MET A 27 -14.27 3.98 -3.87
C MET A 27 -14.13 3.23 -2.54
N ARG A 28 -14.21 3.99 -1.44
CA ARG A 28 -14.29 3.42 -0.09
C ARG A 28 -15.40 2.37 0.07
N LYS A 29 -16.55 2.57 -0.57
CA LYS A 29 -17.68 1.64 -0.49
C LYS A 29 -17.33 0.27 -1.07
N ASP A 30 -16.59 0.25 -2.18
CA ASP A 30 -16.15 -0.98 -2.83
C ASP A 30 -15.25 -1.79 -1.88
N ILE A 31 -14.32 -1.12 -1.22
CA ILE A 31 -13.43 -1.75 -0.24
C ILE A 31 -14.21 -2.33 0.95
N ALA A 32 -15.09 -1.53 1.53
CA ALA A 32 -15.85 -1.94 2.72
C ALA A 32 -16.73 -3.16 2.45
N LEU A 33 -17.40 -3.21 1.30
CA LEU A 33 -18.39 -4.24 0.98
C LEU A 33 -17.79 -5.45 0.28
N HIS A 34 -16.82 -5.24 -0.63
CA HIS A 34 -16.37 -6.29 -1.55
C HIS A 34 -14.95 -6.80 -1.27
N VAL A 35 -14.16 -6.11 -0.45
CA VAL A 35 -12.78 -6.52 -0.14
C VAL A 35 -12.65 -7.02 1.29
N ILE A 36 -13.01 -6.19 2.27
CA ILE A 36 -12.74 -6.49 3.69
C ILE A 36 -13.98 -6.80 4.54
N ASN A 37 -15.18 -6.74 3.94
CA ASN A 37 -16.48 -6.93 4.61
C ASN A 37 -16.55 -6.27 6.00
N ALA A 38 -16.34 -4.95 6.05
CA ALA A 38 -16.22 -4.18 7.27
C ALA A 38 -16.98 -2.85 7.21
N SER A 39 -17.04 -2.15 8.34
CA SER A 39 -17.65 -0.82 8.38
C SER A 39 -16.93 0.18 7.46
N LEU A 40 -17.66 1.18 6.96
CA LEU A 40 -17.06 2.28 6.20
C LEU A 40 -16.02 3.06 7.00
N HIS A 41 -16.16 3.13 8.33
CA HIS A 41 -15.17 3.74 9.20
C HIS A 41 -13.87 2.93 9.20
N THR A 42 -13.94 1.62 9.37
CA THR A 42 -12.78 0.72 9.29
C THR A 42 -12.08 0.82 7.93
N ALA A 43 -12.84 0.79 6.84
CA ALA A 43 -12.29 0.98 5.50
C ALA A 43 -11.63 2.35 5.32
N SER A 44 -12.21 3.42 5.89
CA SER A 44 -11.60 4.76 5.85
C SER A 44 -10.24 4.77 6.54
N ASN A 45 -10.13 4.17 7.73
CA ASN A 45 -8.88 4.14 8.47
C ASN A 45 -7.81 3.35 7.70
N CYS A 46 -8.15 2.17 7.18
CA CYS A 46 -7.21 1.39 6.37
C CYS A 46 -6.76 2.15 5.10
N LEU A 47 -7.68 2.83 4.41
CA LEU A 47 -7.34 3.61 3.22
C LEU A 47 -6.46 4.82 3.55
N THR A 48 -6.72 5.51 4.66
CA THR A 48 -5.87 6.62 5.13
C THR A 48 -4.46 6.11 5.44
N ASP A 49 -4.33 5.04 6.23
CA ASP A 49 -3.02 4.46 6.56
C ASP A 49 -2.25 4.08 5.30
N LEU A 50 -2.91 3.45 4.32
CA LEU A 50 -2.27 3.01 3.09
C LEU A 50 -1.89 4.16 2.15
N VAL A 51 -2.59 5.29 2.24
CA VAL A 51 -2.18 6.53 1.54
C VAL A 51 -0.96 7.14 2.23
N GLU A 52 -0.97 7.23 3.57
CA GLU A 52 0.17 7.76 4.34
C GLU A 52 1.44 6.94 4.16
N LEU A 53 1.30 5.61 4.03
CA LEU A 53 2.40 4.70 3.74
C LEU A 53 2.84 4.69 2.26
N GLY A 54 2.12 5.40 1.37
CA GLY A 54 2.47 5.52 -0.05
C GLY A 54 2.07 4.33 -0.92
N TYR A 55 1.29 3.38 -0.42
CA TYR A 55 0.78 2.25 -1.21
C TYR A 55 -0.42 2.63 -2.08
N LEU A 56 -1.23 3.58 -1.62
CA LEU A 56 -2.36 4.14 -2.36
C LEU A 56 -2.16 5.63 -2.57
N LYS A 57 -2.84 6.17 -3.58
CA LYS A 57 -3.01 7.62 -3.74
C LYS A 57 -4.47 7.95 -3.98
N ARG A 58 -4.89 9.10 -3.47
CA ARG A 58 -6.22 9.67 -3.78
C ARG A 58 -6.15 10.35 -5.14
N VAL A 59 -7.00 9.93 -6.06
CA VAL A 59 -7.12 10.57 -7.39
C VAL A 59 -8.27 11.58 -7.43
N SER A 60 -9.24 11.46 -6.52
CA SER A 60 -10.29 12.45 -6.30
C SER A 60 -10.76 12.40 -4.84
N ILE A 61 -11.78 13.19 -4.51
CA ILE A 61 -12.41 13.21 -3.17
C ILE A 61 -12.88 11.80 -2.74
N TYR A 62 -13.28 10.95 -3.69
CA TYR A 62 -13.88 9.65 -3.40
C TYR A 62 -13.13 8.44 -3.96
N HIS A 63 -12.12 8.65 -4.81
CA HIS A 63 -11.47 7.57 -5.55
C HIS A 63 -10.00 7.41 -5.18
N TYR A 64 -9.57 6.16 -5.16
CA TYR A 64 -8.23 5.71 -4.80
C TYR A 64 -7.69 4.80 -5.90
N GLU A 65 -6.37 4.79 -6.07
CA GLU A 65 -5.68 3.81 -6.90
C GLU A 65 -4.33 3.40 -6.29
N ALA A 66 -3.83 2.23 -6.69
CA ALA A 66 -2.50 1.77 -6.29
C ALA A 66 -1.40 2.67 -6.87
N THR A 67 -0.35 2.90 -6.08
CA THR A 67 0.88 3.53 -6.55
C THR A 67 1.77 2.54 -7.30
N GLU A 68 2.80 3.03 -7.97
CA GLU A 68 3.82 2.17 -8.60
C GLU A 68 4.57 1.33 -7.56
N MET A 69 4.81 1.89 -6.36
CA MET A 69 5.41 1.17 -5.24
C MET A 69 4.58 -0.05 -4.84
N ALA A 70 3.26 0.10 -4.70
CA ALA A 70 2.39 -1.03 -4.40
C ALA A 70 2.41 -2.07 -5.52
N ARG A 71 2.38 -1.66 -6.79
CA ARG A 71 2.46 -2.60 -7.93
C ARG A 71 3.77 -3.36 -7.96
N ALA A 72 4.89 -2.71 -7.64
CA ALA A 72 6.21 -3.34 -7.62
C ALA A 72 6.31 -4.50 -6.62
N LEU A 73 5.54 -4.49 -5.54
CA LEU A 73 5.50 -5.60 -4.56
C LEU A 73 4.96 -6.91 -5.16
N PHE A 74 4.08 -6.84 -6.15
CA PHE A 74 3.39 -7.98 -6.74
C PHE A 74 3.79 -8.26 -8.19
N SER A 75 4.64 -7.42 -8.76
CA SER A 75 5.29 -7.69 -10.04
C SER A 75 6.25 -8.86 -9.87
N THR A 76 5.86 -10.05 -10.35
CA THR A 76 6.80 -11.15 -10.54
C THR A 76 7.86 -10.67 -11.53
N SER A 77 9.12 -10.60 -11.12
CA SER A 77 10.23 -10.12 -11.93
C SER A 77 10.25 -10.75 -13.32
N LYS A 78 9.73 -10.04 -14.33
CA LYS A 78 10.32 -10.12 -15.66
C LYS A 78 11.55 -9.24 -15.59
N THR A 79 12.71 -9.88 -15.54
CA THR A 79 14.03 -9.28 -15.76
C THR A 79 13.96 -8.21 -16.85
N ILE A 80 14.06 -6.94 -16.45
CA ILE A 80 14.58 -5.82 -17.24
C ILE A 80 14.94 -4.73 -16.23
N ASP A 81 16.16 -4.20 -16.38
CA ASP A 81 16.81 -3.16 -15.58
C ASP A 81 15.84 -2.23 -14.82
N GLY A 82 15.67 -2.50 -13.52
CA GLY A 82 15.00 -1.55 -12.64
C GLY A 82 15.78 -0.23 -12.58
N PRO A 83 15.13 0.89 -12.20
CA PRO A 83 15.87 2.10 -11.86
C PRO A 83 16.89 1.68 -10.79
N LYS A 84 18.16 2.02 -11.01
CA LYS A 84 19.21 1.83 -10.01
C LYS A 84 18.76 2.58 -8.76
N TYR A 85 18.15 1.88 -7.81
CA TYR A 85 18.16 2.31 -6.43
C TYR A 85 19.63 2.41 -6.10
N GLN A 86 20.15 3.64 -6.07
CA GLN A 86 21.48 3.89 -5.55
C GLN A 86 21.43 3.35 -4.13
N THR A 87 22.08 2.21 -3.91
CA THR A 87 22.51 1.77 -2.59
C THR A 87 23.54 2.79 -2.11
N GLY A 88 23.06 3.98 -1.76
CA GLY A 88 23.77 4.88 -0.90
C GLY A 88 23.80 4.20 0.45
N THR A 89 24.93 3.58 0.77
CA THR A 89 25.32 3.34 2.15
C THR A 89 24.94 4.58 2.95
N PRO A 90 24.18 4.48 4.06
CA PRO A 90 23.94 5.63 4.91
C PRO A 90 25.29 6.26 5.23
N LYS A 91 25.45 7.56 4.94
CA LYS A 91 26.68 8.35 5.12
C LYS A 91 27.12 8.47 6.60
N VAL A 92 26.61 7.62 7.48
CA VAL A 92 26.72 7.72 8.94
C VAL A 92 27.74 6.73 9.52
N ILE A 93 28.30 5.80 8.72
CA ILE A 93 29.25 4.79 9.24
C ILE A 93 30.73 5.06 8.86
N LEU A 94 31.04 6.09 8.06
CA LEU A 94 32.42 6.37 7.61
C LEU A 94 33.16 7.46 8.40
N GLU A 95 32.57 8.06 9.43
CA GLU A 95 33.22 9.05 10.32
C GLU A 95 33.60 8.44 11.68
N ALA A 96 33.99 7.17 11.72
CA ALA A 96 34.46 6.51 12.95
C ALA A 96 35.70 5.64 12.75
N SER A 97 36.56 6.01 11.78
CA SER A 97 37.90 5.42 11.64
C SER A 97 38.84 6.44 10.99
N ARG A 98 39.19 7.48 11.76
CA ARG A 98 40.44 8.22 11.63
C ARG A 98 41.13 8.23 12.98
#